data_AF-A0A7J6UL78-F1
#
_entry.id   AF-A0A7J6UL78-F1
#
_cell.length_a   1.000
_cell.length_b   1.000
_cell.length_c   1.000
_cell.angle_alpha   90.00
_cell.angle_beta   90.00
_cell.angle_gamma   90.00
#
_symmetry.space_group_name_H-M   'P 1'
#
loop_
_entity.id
_entity.type
_entity.pdbx_description
1 polymer ?
#
loop_
_entity_poly.entity_id
_entity_poly.type
_entity_poly.pdbx_seq_one_letter_code
_entity_poly.pdbx_strand_id
1 'polypeptide(L)'
;MSGFFCTTKEVFNRGKDKCNPIGFKIGLELMVRCKANPVVDVPITFQERVAGESKLSMKQNVQYVEQLASLYFEKYFVFILLLPLIIIFTLAYLKGSIQW
;
A
#
# COMPACT_ATOMS: atom_id res chain seq x y z
N MET A 1 10.39 -0.96 -0.56
CA MET A 1 10.49 0.03 0.55
C MET A 1 11.53 -0.42 1.57
N SER A 2 12.37 0.53 2.01
CA SER A 2 13.37 0.36 3.07
C SER A 2 12.70 0.11 4.44
N GLY A 3 13.38 -0.62 5.32
CA GLY A 3 13.04 -0.67 6.75
C GLY A 3 13.58 0.52 7.55
N PHE A 4 14.35 1.40 6.90
CA PHE A 4 14.96 2.58 7.48
C PHE A 4 14.20 3.83 7.00
N PHE A 5 13.45 4.44 7.92
CA PHE A 5 12.65 5.63 7.69
C PHE A 5 12.47 6.38 9.02
N CYS A 6 11.97 7.60 8.98
CA CYS A 6 11.57 8.36 10.16
C CYS A 6 10.20 9.01 9.94
N THR A 7 9.52 9.35 11.04
CA THR A 7 8.26 10.09 11.01
C THR A 7 8.08 10.86 12.32
N THR A 8 7.22 11.87 12.33
CA THR A 8 6.91 12.63 13.54
C THR A 8 5.88 11.89 14.40
N LYS A 9 5.86 12.18 15.70
CA LYS A 9 4.81 11.68 16.62
C LYS A 9 3.41 12.10 16.14
N GLU A 10 3.30 13.30 15.58
CA GLU A 10 2.05 13.82 15.04
C GLU A 10 1.53 12.94 13.90
N VAL A 11 2.37 12.62 12.90
CA VAL A 11 2.00 11.70 11.82
C VAL A 11 1.59 10.36 12.40
N PHE A 12 2.42 9.76 13.25
CA PHE A 12 2.14 8.45 13.85
C PHE A 12 0.77 8.41 14.56
N ASN A 13 0.46 9.43 15.36
CA ASN A 13 -0.78 9.49 16.12
C ASN A 13 -2.06 9.57 15.27
N ARG A 14 -1.98 9.94 13.98
CA ARG A 14 -3.16 9.98 13.10
C ARG A 14 -3.79 8.61 12.82
N GLY A 15 -3.02 7.54 12.95
CA GLY A 15 -3.45 6.21 12.51
C GLY A 15 -2.87 5.02 13.27
N LYS A 16 -2.09 5.25 14.33
CA LYS A 16 -1.39 4.20 15.09
C LYS A 16 -2.29 3.04 15.52
N ASP A 17 -3.53 3.31 15.90
CA ASP A 17 -4.46 2.29 16.42
C ASP A 17 -5.05 1.41 15.30
N LYS A 18 -4.87 1.81 14.04
CA LYS A 18 -5.29 1.04 12.86
C LYS A 18 -4.13 0.25 12.25
N CYS A 19 -2.89 0.57 12.57
CA CYS A 19 -1.73 -0.09 12.00
C CYS A 19 -1.71 -1.56 12.42
N ASN A 20 -1.52 -2.45 11.46
CA ASN A 20 -1.29 -3.86 11.76
C ASN A 20 0.22 -4.08 12.00
N PRO A 21 0.65 -4.41 13.22
CA PRO A 21 2.06 -4.64 13.50
C PRO A 21 2.56 -5.99 12.92
N ILE A 22 1.65 -6.86 12.47
CA ILE A 22 1.97 -8.18 11.96
C ILE A 22 2.36 -8.07 10.48
N GLY A 23 3.62 -8.40 10.17
CA GLY A 23 4.13 -8.45 8.79
C GLY A 23 5.57 -7.95 8.68
N PHE A 24 6.03 -7.77 7.43
CA PHE A 24 7.42 -7.40 7.14
C PHE A 24 7.61 -5.90 6.86
N LYS A 25 6.60 -5.19 6.34
CA LYS A 25 6.74 -3.80 5.85
C LYS A 25 5.87 -2.80 6.62
N ILE A 26 6.11 -2.64 7.92
CA ILE A 26 5.37 -1.70 8.80
C ILE A 26 5.34 -0.25 8.29
N GLY A 27 6.37 0.22 7.58
CA GLY A 27 6.35 1.58 7.01
C GLY A 27 5.22 1.80 5.99
N LEU A 28 4.75 0.75 5.29
CA LEU A 28 3.60 0.87 4.38
C LEU A 28 2.30 1.09 5.16
N GLU A 29 2.12 0.39 6.28
CA GLU A 29 0.99 0.60 7.19
C GLU A 29 0.97 2.04 7.68
N LEU A 30 2.12 2.57 8.12
CA LEU A 30 2.23 3.94 8.58
C LEU A 30 1.91 4.93 7.45
N MET A 31 2.46 4.73 6.25
CA MET A 31 2.20 5.66 5.15
C MET A 31 0.72 5.74 4.78
N VAL A 32 0.03 4.61 4.71
CA VAL A 32 -1.38 4.56 4.31
C VAL A 32 -2.30 4.96 5.48
N ARG A 33 -2.17 4.29 6.63
CA ARG A 33 -3.13 4.42 7.74
C ARG A 33 -2.92 5.67 8.58
N CYS A 34 -1.68 6.12 8.74
CA CYS A 34 -1.39 7.42 9.36
C CYS A 34 -1.47 8.59 8.36
N LYS A 35 -1.84 8.32 7.10
CA LYS A 35 -1.97 9.32 6.03
C LYS A 35 -0.71 10.17 5.90
N ALA A 36 0.46 9.53 5.86
CA ALA A 36 1.73 10.25 5.78
C ALA A 36 1.78 11.05 4.48
N ASN A 37 1.90 12.37 4.59
CA ASN A 37 1.98 13.29 3.48
C ASN A 37 2.61 14.61 3.96
N PRO A 38 3.63 15.15 3.28
CA PRO A 38 4.35 14.53 2.15
C PRO A 38 5.22 13.34 2.59
N VAL A 39 5.54 12.46 1.64
CA VAL A 39 6.57 11.43 1.80
C VAL A 39 7.72 11.79 0.87
N VAL A 40 8.95 11.81 1.41
CA VAL A 40 10.15 12.16 0.67
C VAL A 40 11.18 11.04 0.81
N ASP A 41 11.86 10.71 -0.28
CA ASP A 41 12.94 9.73 -0.29
C ASP A 41 14.27 10.42 0.00
N VAL A 42 14.96 9.96 1.05
CA VAL A 42 16.32 10.39 1.37
C VAL A 42 17.29 9.29 0.90
N PRO A 43 18.29 9.62 0.06
CA PRO A 43 19.23 8.63 -0.47
C PRO A 43 19.99 7.91 0.66
N ILE A 44 20.03 6.59 0.58
CA ILE A 44 20.84 5.73 1.45
C ILE A 44 21.52 4.66 0.60
N THR A 45 22.72 4.25 0.99
CA THR A 45 23.41 3.12 0.37
C THR A 45 23.18 1.88 1.20
N PHE A 46 22.53 0.87 0.62
CA PHE A 46 22.41 -0.44 1.25
C PHE A 46 23.75 -1.15 1.17
N GLN A 47 24.26 -1.58 2.33
CA GLN A 47 25.48 -2.37 2.44
C GLN A 47 25.11 -3.85 2.56
N GLU A 48 26.02 -4.72 2.12
CA GLU A 48 25.89 -6.14 2.35
C GLU A 48 26.02 -6.47 3.84
N ARG A 49 25.36 -7.55 4.24
CA ARG A 49 25.42 -8.00 5.63
C ARG A 49 26.76 -8.69 5.87
N VAL A 50 27.55 -8.18 6.81
CA VAL A 50 28.88 -8.73 7.15
C VAL A 50 28.78 -10.10 7.84
N ALA A 51 27.67 -10.38 8.53
CA ALA A 51 27.46 -11.64 9.23
C ALA A 51 25.97 -12.02 9.38
N GLY A 52 25.72 -13.33 9.36
CA GLY A 52 24.40 -13.94 9.51
C GLY A 52 23.66 -14.13 8.19
N GLU A 53 22.73 -15.08 8.18
CA GLU A 53 21.94 -15.41 7.01
C GLU A 53 20.70 -14.53 6.88
N SER A 54 20.18 -14.44 5.64
CA SER A 54 18.89 -13.80 5.39
C SER A 54 17.77 -14.63 6.02
N LYS A 55 16.95 -13.97 6.84
CA LYS A 55 15.71 -14.56 7.41
C LYS A 55 14.51 -14.44 6.46
N LEU A 56 14.72 -13.94 5.24
CA LEU A 56 13.67 -13.81 4.22
C LEU A 56 13.48 -15.15 3.51
N SER A 57 12.27 -15.69 3.65
CA SER A 57 11.80 -16.83 2.87
C SER A 57 10.71 -16.39 1.90
N MET A 58 10.31 -17.26 0.97
CA MET A 58 9.19 -16.99 0.06
C MET A 58 7.87 -16.70 0.78
N LYS A 59 7.70 -17.18 2.02
CA LYS A 59 6.53 -16.88 2.85
C LYS A 59 6.37 -15.37 3.09
N GLN A 60 7.47 -14.65 3.33
CA GLN A 60 7.41 -13.20 3.56
C GLN A 60 7.00 -12.44 2.28
N ASN A 61 7.31 -12.96 1.09
CA ASN A 61 6.89 -12.35 -0.17
C ASN A 61 5.37 -12.47 -0.36
N VAL A 62 4.78 -13.61 -0.02
CA VAL A 62 3.32 -13.80 -0.08
C VAL A 62 2.63 -12.86 0.92
N GLN A 63 3.10 -12.83 2.18
CA GLN A 63 2.58 -11.92 3.20
C GLN A 63 2.68 -10.44 2.81
N TYR A 64 3.73 -10.08 2.07
CA TYR A 64 3.87 -8.73 1.52
C TYR A 64 2.80 -8.41 0.48
N VAL A 65 2.48 -9.33 -0.43
CA VAL A 65 1.42 -9.15 -1.44
C VAL A 65 0.05 -9.05 -0.77
N GLU A 66 -0.23 -9.90 0.22
CA GLU A 66 -1.46 -9.82 1.03
C GLU A 66 -1.60 -8.46 1.73
N GLN A 67 -0.52 -7.98 2.34
CA GLN A 67 -0.48 -6.66 2.97
C GLN A 67 -0.77 -5.55 1.94
N LEU A 68 -0.15 -5.59 0.76
CA LEU A 68 -0.42 -4.62 -0.29
C LEU A 68 -1.89 -4.62 -0.69
N ALA A 69 -2.48 -5.79 -0.94
CA ALA A 69 -3.89 -5.89 -1.32
C ALA A 69 -4.81 -5.23 -0.29
N SER A 70 -4.57 -5.49 1.00
CA SER A 70 -5.32 -4.86 2.10
C SER A 70 -5.18 -3.33 2.10
N LEU A 71 -3.97 -2.81 1.95
CA LEU A 71 -3.70 -1.37 1.94
C LEU A 71 -4.27 -0.66 0.71
N TYR A 72 -4.23 -1.30 -0.47
CA TYR A 72 -4.85 -0.78 -1.69
C TYR A 72 -6.37 -0.72 -1.56
N PHE A 73 -6.97 -1.77 -1.00
CA PHE A 73 -8.40 -1.79 -0.73
C PHE A 73 -8.79 -0.64 0.21
N GLU A 74 -8.05 -0.42 1.30
CA GLU A 74 -8.31 0.68 2.24
C GLU A 74 -8.16 2.06 1.59
N LYS A 75 -7.10 2.27 0.80
CA LYS A 75 -6.80 3.58 0.20
C LYS A 75 -7.70 3.92 -0.98
N TYR A 76 -8.06 2.93 -1.80
CA TYR A 76 -8.76 3.13 -3.08
C TYR A 76 -10.13 2.47 -3.14
N PHE A 77 -10.72 2.10 -1.99
CA PHE A 77 -12.01 1.41 -1.89
C PHE A 77 -13.07 1.98 -2.84
N VAL A 78 -13.24 3.31 -2.81
CA VAL A 78 -14.23 4.01 -3.65
C VAL A 78 -13.92 3.86 -5.14
N PHE A 79 -12.66 4.01 -5.53
CA PHE A 79 -12.26 3.83 -6.94
C PHE A 79 -12.45 2.38 -7.39
N ILE A 80 -12.07 1.40 -6.55
CA ILE A 80 -12.25 -0.02 -6.83
C ILE A 80 -13.73 -0.35 -7.07
N LEU A 81 -14.66 0.31 -6.35
CA LEU A 81 -16.09 0.11 -6.51
C LEU A 81 -16.68 0.88 -7.70
N LEU A 82 -16.28 2.13 -7.91
CA LEU A 82 -16.87 3.00 -8.94
C LEU A 82 -16.36 2.69 -10.35
N LEU A 83 -15.09 2.35 -10.52
CA LEU A 83 -14.47 2.11 -11.82
C LEU A 83 -15.18 1.01 -12.64
N PRO A 84 -15.53 -0.18 -12.09
CA PRO A 84 -16.28 -1.18 -12.84
C PRO A 84 -17.72 -0.71 -13.17
N LEU A 85 -18.38 0.05 -12.28
CA LEU A 85 -19.70 0.62 -12.56
C LEU A 85 -19.65 1.60 -13.73
N ILE A 86 -18.63 2.46 -13.77
CA ILE A 86 -18.41 3.41 -14.86
C ILE A 86 -18.13 2.65 -16.17
N ILE A 87 -17.30 1.60 -16.14
CA ILE A 87 -17.04 0.77 -17.32
C ILE A 87 -18.34 0.15 -17.85
N ILE A 88 -19.14 -0.46 -16.98
CA ILE A 88 -20.42 -1.09 -17.36
C ILE A 88 -21.38 -0.04 -17.95
N PHE A 89 -21.52 1.12 -17.31
CA PHE A 89 -22.37 2.20 -17.80
C PHE A 89 -21.92 2.70 -19.17
N THR A 90 -20.61 2.91 -19.36
CA THR A 90 -20.04 3.37 -20.63
C THR A 90 -20.26 2.33 -21.74
N LEU A 91 -20.06 1.05 -21.45
CA LEU A 91 -20.32 -0.04 -22.40
C LEU A 91 -21.81 -0.14 -22.76
N ALA A 92 -22.71 0.02 -21.79
CA ALA A 92 -24.15 0.05 -22.02
C ALA A 92 -24.57 1.23 -22.90
N TYR A 93 -24.01 2.43 -22.66
CA TYR A 93 -24.25 3.63 -23.46
C TYR A 93 -23.76 3.45 -24.90
N LEU A 94 -22.54 2.96 -25.10
CA LEU A 94 -21.98 2.72 -26.45
C LEU A 94 -22.82 1.72 -27.24
N LYS A 95 -23.20 0.60 -26.60
CA LYS A 95 -24.08 -0.41 -27.22
C LYS A 95 -25.47 0.16 -27.57
N GLY A 96 -26.04 1.00 -26.70
CA GLY A 96 -27.31 1.68 -26.95
C GLY A 96 -27.24 2.72 -28.08
N SER A 97 -26.10 3.38 -28.27
CA SER A 97 -25.91 4.34 -29.37
C SER A 97 -25.74 3.69 -30.76
N ILE A 98 -25.35 2.41 -30.80
CA ILE A 98 -25.09 1.63 -32.02
C ILE A 98 -26.36 0.98 -32.58
N GLN A 99 -27.49 1.04 -31.86
CA GLN A 99 -28.76 0.42 -32.26
C GLN A 99 -29.69 1.31 -33.13
N TRP A 100 -29.14 2.33 -33.82
CA TRP A 100 -29.89 3.16 -34.77
C TRP A 100 -29.35 3.00 -36.19
#